data_AF-A0A7Y7BIF6-F1
#
_entry.id   AF-A0A7Y7BIF6-F1
#
_cell.length_a   1.000
_cell.length_b   1.000
_cell.length_c   1.000
_cell.angle_alpha   90.00
_cell.angle_beta   90.00
_cell.angle_gamma   90.00
#
_symmetry.space_group_name_H-M   'P 1'
#
loop_
_entity.id
_entity.type
_entity.pdbx_description
1 polymer ?
#
loop_
_entity_poly.entity_id
_entity_poly.type
_entity_poly.pdbx_seq_one_letter_code
_entity_poly.pdbx_strand_id
1 'polypeptide(L)'
;MKHTWQKIENNNIRLKLLYEIDADDDSITTNFDQEVYDLNLPFFHTHQLFRVFVEHKTETGIVEKPVYGLHYFGDYILFDNSNEPIYKVAEKDLYLSKENVVEYARFFFSHVEGRHGHFYPVYSMEDIPLLPEPWEQKEPEPEAEWADFIDINQIKDAFTNHNPEVELKEGSFYFDFLVMFRQGLFTSKMQVEAETGYITMSEELLLIDGVPTNQELLEKRMLDYWYNIPQK
;
A
#
# COMPACT_ATOMS: atom_id res chain seq x y z
N MET A 1 -0.51 9.42 11.30
CA MET A 1 -0.04 8.99 12.64
C MET A 1 1.21 8.14 12.42
N LYS A 2 2.23 8.11 13.29
CA LYS A 2 3.39 7.22 13.06
C LYS A 2 3.09 5.83 13.59
N HIS A 3 2.81 4.89 12.70
CA HIS A 3 2.73 3.46 12.98
C HIS A 3 4.06 2.99 13.57
N THR A 4 4.02 2.31 14.72
CA THR A 4 5.23 1.80 15.39
C THR A 4 5.19 0.30 15.41
N TRP A 5 6.09 -0.32 14.66
CA TRP A 5 6.28 -1.76 14.68
C TRP A 5 6.86 -2.22 16.01
N GLN A 6 6.40 -3.37 16.47
CA GLN A 6 6.93 -4.04 17.65
C GLN A 6 7.43 -5.42 17.26
N LYS A 7 8.53 -5.85 17.86
CA LYS A 7 9.03 -7.20 17.64
C LYS A 7 8.16 -8.19 18.43
N ILE A 8 7.76 -9.29 17.79
CA ILE A 8 7.06 -10.38 18.47
C ILE A 8 8.06 -11.15 19.33
N GLU A 9 8.07 -10.85 20.64
CA GLU A 9 8.97 -11.51 21.61
C GLU A 9 8.48 -12.92 22.02
N ASN A 10 7.20 -13.23 21.79
CA ASN A 10 6.66 -14.55 22.11
C ASN A 10 7.11 -15.57 21.06
N ASN A 11 8.13 -16.37 21.41
CA ASN A 11 8.69 -17.41 20.55
C ASN A 11 7.65 -18.41 20.01
N ASN A 12 6.61 -18.75 20.77
CA ASN A 12 5.62 -19.72 20.29
C ASN A 12 4.78 -19.14 19.14
N ILE A 13 4.36 -17.88 19.27
CA ILE A 13 3.63 -17.15 18.22
C ILE A 13 4.55 -16.96 17.01
N ARG A 14 5.77 -16.47 17.24
CA ARG A 14 6.76 -16.23 16.19
C ARG A 14 7.08 -17.49 15.39
N LEU A 15 7.39 -18.60 16.06
CA LEU A 15 7.71 -19.85 15.37
C LEU A 15 6.51 -20.39 14.59
N LYS A 16 5.30 -20.29 15.16
CA LYS A 16 4.09 -20.70 14.44
C LYS A 16 3.89 -19.88 13.16
N LEU A 17 4.10 -18.56 13.19
CA LEU A 17 4.08 -17.71 11.98
C LEU A 17 5.05 -18.20 10.91
N LEU A 18 6.31 -18.43 11.31
CA LEU A 18 7.35 -18.86 10.37
C LEU A 18 7.01 -20.22 9.74
N TYR A 19 6.48 -21.17 10.52
CA TYR A 19 6.03 -22.46 10.00
C TYR A 19 4.89 -22.34 8.98
N GLU A 20 3.91 -21.48 9.25
CA GLU A 20 2.77 -21.31 8.33
C GLU A 20 3.21 -20.65 7.02
N ILE A 21 4.14 -19.69 7.08
CA ILE A 21 4.71 -19.06 5.88
C ILE A 21 5.51 -20.06 5.04
N ASP A 22 6.36 -20.86 5.69
CA ASP A 22 7.18 -21.87 5.01
C ASP A 22 6.30 -22.97 4.36
N ALA A 23 5.12 -23.24 4.94
CA ALA A 23 4.18 -24.23 4.43
C ALA A 23 3.27 -23.71 3.31
N ASP A 24 3.12 -22.38 3.15
CA ASP A 24 2.22 -21.77 2.17
C ASP A 24 2.82 -21.73 0.75
N ASP A 25 4.16 -21.58 0.65
CA ASP A 25 4.86 -21.46 -0.63
C ASP A 25 6.25 -22.13 -0.59
N ASP A 26 6.41 -23.20 -1.38
CA ASP A 26 7.67 -23.97 -1.52
C ASP A 26 8.85 -23.13 -2.05
N SER A 27 8.59 -21.96 -2.65
CA SER A 27 9.61 -21.02 -3.12
C SER A 27 10.18 -20.16 -2.00
N ILE A 28 9.49 -20.10 -0.87
CA ILE A 28 9.90 -19.38 0.34
C ILE A 28 10.77 -20.29 1.20
N THR A 29 11.74 -19.71 1.87
CA THR A 29 12.48 -20.40 2.94
C THR A 29 12.57 -19.47 4.13
N THR A 30 12.02 -19.93 5.25
CA THR A 30 12.12 -19.22 6.52
C THR A 30 13.30 -19.73 7.35
N ASN A 31 13.88 -18.85 8.15
CA ASN A 31 14.84 -19.21 9.19
C ASN A 31 14.15 -18.96 10.55
N PHE A 32 14.10 -19.97 11.42
CA PHE A 32 13.43 -19.89 12.72
C PHE A 32 14.01 -18.86 13.71
N ASP A 33 15.19 -18.32 13.41
CA ASP A 33 15.81 -17.19 14.12
C ASP A 33 15.37 -15.81 13.57
N GLN A 34 14.60 -15.77 12.47
CA GLN A 34 14.10 -14.52 11.89
C GLN A 34 13.21 -13.76 12.87
N GLU A 35 13.38 -12.44 12.84
CA GLU A 35 12.55 -11.52 13.61
C GLU A 35 11.24 -11.27 12.87
N VAL A 36 10.13 -11.44 13.58
CA VAL A 36 8.80 -11.07 13.10
C VAL A 36 8.36 -9.84 13.85
N TYR A 37 7.78 -8.90 13.11
CA TYR A 37 7.29 -7.64 13.66
C TYR A 37 5.78 -7.56 13.47
N ASP A 38 5.09 -6.94 14.41
CA ASP A 38 3.67 -6.62 14.34
C ASP A 38 3.41 -5.12 14.42
N LEU A 39 2.23 -4.72 13.95
CA LEU A 39 1.74 -3.36 13.94
C LEU A 39 0.24 -3.35 14.22
N ASN A 40 -0.17 -2.53 15.19
CA ASN A 40 -1.58 -2.24 15.42
C ASN A 40 -2.14 -1.36 14.30
N LEU A 41 -3.26 -1.80 13.72
CA LEU A 41 -3.99 -1.07 12.70
C LEU A 41 -5.16 -0.32 13.35
N PRO A 42 -5.36 0.99 13.05
CA PRO A 42 -6.37 1.80 13.73
C PRO A 42 -7.80 1.55 13.24
N PHE A 43 -8.02 0.48 12.48
CA PHE A 43 -9.32 0.08 11.92
C PHE A 43 -9.64 -1.40 12.17
N PHE A 44 -8.76 -2.17 12.81
CA PHE A 44 -9.07 -3.53 13.30
C PHE A 44 -8.99 -3.58 14.81
N HIS A 45 -10.03 -4.11 15.46
CA HIS A 45 -10.10 -4.11 16.92
C HIS A 45 -9.00 -4.95 17.57
N THR A 46 -8.64 -6.04 16.90
CA THR A 46 -7.78 -7.06 17.50
C THR A 46 -6.71 -7.62 16.58
N HIS A 47 -6.94 -7.65 15.27
CA HIS A 47 -5.96 -8.12 14.31
C HIS A 47 -4.85 -7.09 14.13
N GLN A 48 -3.63 -7.61 14.07
CA GLN A 48 -2.42 -6.83 13.85
C GLN A 48 -1.81 -7.23 12.50
N LEU A 49 -1.23 -6.27 11.81
CA LEU A 49 -0.41 -6.53 10.63
C LEU A 49 0.93 -7.10 11.10
N PHE A 50 1.32 -8.28 10.62
CA PHE A 50 2.69 -8.76 10.79
C PHE A 50 3.50 -8.60 9.51
N ARG A 51 4.81 -8.59 9.71
CA ARG A 51 5.80 -8.66 8.64
C ARG A 51 6.99 -9.50 9.06
N VAL A 52 7.50 -10.27 8.10
CA VAL A 52 8.78 -10.96 8.20
C VAL A 52 9.50 -10.92 6.86
N PHE A 53 10.83 -10.78 6.91
CA PHE A 53 11.65 -10.92 5.71
C PHE A 53 12.01 -12.38 5.53
N VAL A 54 11.78 -12.91 4.34
CA VAL A 54 12.03 -14.31 3.99
C VAL A 54 12.85 -14.40 2.71
N GLU A 55 13.55 -15.51 2.55
CA GLU A 55 14.31 -15.79 1.34
C GLU A 55 13.39 -16.39 0.28
N HIS A 56 13.24 -15.71 -0.86
CA HIS A 56 12.55 -16.24 -2.03
C HIS A 56 13.56 -16.78 -3.04
N LYS A 57 13.37 -18.02 -3.47
CA LYS A 57 14.13 -18.62 -4.57
C LYS A 57 13.52 -18.19 -5.90
N THR A 58 14.28 -17.45 -6.68
CA THR A 58 13.92 -17.05 -8.04
C THR A 58 14.81 -17.77 -9.06
N GLU A 59 14.48 -17.65 -10.34
CA GLU A 59 15.33 -18.16 -11.43
C GLU A 59 16.72 -17.53 -11.46
N THR A 60 16.86 -16.32 -10.89
CA THR A 60 18.09 -15.52 -10.90
C THR A 60 18.91 -15.60 -9.60
N GLY A 61 18.39 -16.26 -8.56
CA GLY A 61 19.08 -16.42 -7.29
C GLY A 61 18.14 -16.42 -6.09
N ILE A 62 18.65 -16.03 -4.92
CA ILE A 62 17.86 -15.85 -3.70
C ILE A 62 17.69 -14.35 -3.48
N VAL A 63 16.45 -13.91 -3.29
CA VAL A 63 16.10 -12.52 -2.99
C VAL A 63 15.34 -12.47 -1.67
N GLU A 64 15.78 -11.62 -0.75
CA GLU A 64 15.04 -11.36 0.47
C GLU A 64 13.85 -10.42 0.17
N LYS A 65 12.64 -10.87 0.49
CA LYS A 65 11.43 -10.06 0.35
C LYS A 65 10.59 -10.13 1.62
N PRO A 66 9.85 -9.06 1.94
CA PRO A 66 8.92 -9.09 3.04
C PRO A 66 7.64 -9.86 2.67
N VAL A 67 7.18 -10.70 3.60
CA VAL A 67 5.85 -11.31 3.60
C VAL A 67 5.00 -10.61 4.65
N TYR A 68 3.74 -10.40 4.31
CA TYR A 68 2.76 -9.67 5.12
C TYR A 68 1.52 -10.53 5.38
N GLY A 69 0.84 -10.24 6.48
CA GLY A 69 -0.45 -10.82 6.78
C GLY A 69 -1.05 -10.25 8.04
N LEU A 70 -2.23 -10.74 8.40
CA LEU A 70 -2.92 -10.38 9.64
C LEU A 70 -2.81 -11.53 10.64
N HIS A 71 -2.68 -11.19 11.92
CA HIS A 71 -2.69 -12.17 13.00
C HIS A 71 -3.52 -11.75 14.19
N TYR A 72 -4.05 -12.77 14.89
CA TYR A 72 -4.76 -12.62 16.16
C TYR A 72 -4.58 -13.89 17.00
N PHE A 73 -4.01 -13.78 18.21
CA PHE A 73 -3.79 -14.90 19.15
C PHE A 73 -3.26 -16.23 18.54
N GLY A 74 -2.40 -16.13 17.53
CA GLY A 74 -1.81 -17.30 16.90
C GLY A 74 -2.58 -17.86 15.71
N ASP A 75 -3.71 -17.27 15.32
CA ASP A 75 -4.31 -17.44 14.00
C ASP A 75 -3.72 -16.42 13.04
N TYR A 76 -3.55 -16.83 11.78
CA TYR A 76 -2.82 -16.08 10.76
C TYR A 76 -3.52 -16.14 9.42
N ILE A 77 -3.42 -15.06 8.66
CA ILE A 77 -3.93 -14.95 7.30
C ILE A 77 -2.87 -14.22 6.50
N LEU A 78 -2.24 -14.92 5.56
CA LEU A 78 -1.25 -14.36 4.65
C LEU A 78 -1.93 -13.54 3.55
N PHE A 79 -1.22 -12.52 3.07
CA PHE A 79 -1.65 -11.76 1.91
C PHE A 79 -1.12 -12.38 0.62
N ASP A 80 -2.02 -12.56 -0.32
CA ASP A 80 -1.80 -13.19 -1.63
C ASP A 80 -2.04 -12.21 -2.78
N ASN A 81 -1.99 -10.90 -2.49
CA ASN A 81 -2.38 -9.79 -3.36
C ASN A 81 -3.87 -9.77 -3.76
N SER A 82 -4.69 -10.70 -3.28
CA SER A 82 -6.15 -10.62 -3.44
C SER A 82 -6.77 -9.79 -2.31
N ASN A 83 -8.04 -9.45 -2.47
CA ASN A 83 -8.80 -8.76 -1.43
C ASN A 83 -9.40 -9.70 -0.37
N GLU A 84 -9.44 -11.02 -0.63
CA GLU A 84 -10.14 -11.98 0.21
C GLU A 84 -9.57 -12.06 1.64
N PRO A 85 -8.23 -12.07 1.85
CA PRO A 85 -7.65 -12.04 3.20
C PRO A 85 -8.14 -10.87 4.05
N ILE A 86 -8.19 -9.68 3.47
CA ILE A 86 -8.58 -8.45 4.18
C ILE A 86 -10.07 -8.47 4.50
N TYR A 87 -10.92 -8.80 3.51
CA TYR A 87 -12.37 -8.86 3.72
C TYR A 87 -12.78 -9.91 4.75
N LYS A 88 -12.12 -11.07 4.76
CA LYS A 88 -12.37 -12.14 5.74
C LYS A 88 -12.13 -11.69 7.19
N VAL A 89 -11.15 -10.81 7.42
CA VAL A 89 -10.92 -10.19 8.73
C VAL A 89 -11.90 -9.06 8.98
N ALA A 90 -12.14 -8.24 7.96
CA ALA A 90 -12.97 -7.06 8.06
C ALA A 90 -14.42 -7.38 8.50
N GLU A 91 -15.02 -8.43 7.97
CA GLU A 91 -16.36 -8.92 8.37
C GLU A 91 -16.52 -9.16 9.89
N LYS A 92 -15.43 -9.30 10.64
CA LYS A 92 -15.46 -9.70 12.06
C LYS A 92 -14.83 -8.69 13.00
N ASP A 93 -13.85 -7.92 12.53
CA ASP A 93 -12.96 -7.15 13.38
C ASP A 93 -12.79 -5.69 12.93
N LEU A 94 -13.42 -5.30 11.83
CA LEU A 94 -13.36 -3.94 11.30
C LEU A 94 -14.12 -2.95 12.19
N TYR A 95 -13.52 -1.79 12.40
CA TYR A 95 -14.23 -0.60 12.85
C TYR A 95 -13.77 0.61 12.07
N LEU A 96 -14.71 1.22 11.34
CA LEU A 96 -14.45 2.41 10.54
C LEU A 96 -15.10 3.64 11.15
N SER A 97 -14.41 4.76 10.96
CA SER A 97 -14.76 6.10 11.37
C SER A 97 -14.24 7.09 10.32
N LYS A 98 -14.67 8.35 10.41
CA LYS A 98 -14.18 9.38 9.48
C LYS A 98 -12.66 9.59 9.61
N GLU A 99 -12.13 9.29 10.79
CA GLU A 99 -10.74 9.51 11.16
C GLU A 99 -9.80 8.41 10.65
N ASN A 100 -10.29 7.19 10.41
CA ASN A 100 -9.45 6.04 10.04
C ASN A 100 -9.76 5.42 8.66
N VAL A 101 -10.89 5.74 8.03
CA VAL A 101 -11.31 5.08 6.78
C VAL A 101 -10.37 5.33 5.61
N VAL A 102 -9.77 6.51 5.54
CA VAL A 102 -8.76 6.84 4.53
C VAL A 102 -7.51 5.97 4.71
N GLU A 103 -7.14 5.68 5.96
CA GLU A 103 -6.01 4.83 6.28
C GLU A 103 -6.29 3.36 5.95
N TYR A 104 -7.52 2.89 6.21
CA TYR A 104 -7.97 1.57 5.77
C TYR A 104 -7.92 1.41 4.24
N ALA A 105 -8.37 2.42 3.49
CA ALA A 105 -8.27 2.40 2.03
C ALA A 105 -6.80 2.33 1.57
N ARG A 106 -5.92 3.15 2.17
CA ARG A 106 -4.47 3.07 1.89
C ARG A 106 -3.90 1.68 2.18
N PHE A 107 -4.31 1.08 3.30
CA PHE A 107 -3.89 -0.26 3.70
C PHE A 107 -4.30 -1.31 2.67
N PHE A 108 -5.57 -1.24 2.24
CA PHE A 108 -6.14 -2.12 1.25
C PHE A 108 -5.34 -2.08 -0.06
N PHE A 109 -5.13 -0.90 -0.64
CA PHE A 109 -4.39 -0.76 -1.90
C PHE A 109 -2.89 -1.07 -1.78
N SER A 110 -2.33 -1.07 -0.56
CA SER A 110 -0.94 -1.48 -0.32
C SER A 110 -0.74 -2.99 -0.42
N HIS A 111 -1.80 -3.79 -0.30
CA HIS A 111 -1.72 -5.25 -0.26
C HIS A 111 -2.66 -5.95 -1.26
N VAL A 112 -3.40 -5.20 -2.06
CA VAL A 112 -4.34 -5.73 -3.07
C VAL A 112 -3.90 -5.27 -4.46
N GLU A 113 -3.84 -6.23 -5.38
CA GLU A 113 -3.62 -6.00 -6.80
C GLU A 113 -4.95 -6.11 -7.55
N GLY A 114 -5.30 -5.09 -8.34
CA GLY A 114 -6.44 -5.16 -9.24
C GLY A 114 -6.11 -5.99 -10.48
N ARG A 115 -7.14 -6.34 -11.28
CA ARG A 115 -6.97 -7.08 -12.55
C ARG A 115 -5.95 -6.45 -13.52
N HIS A 116 -5.76 -5.14 -13.44
CA HIS A 116 -4.89 -4.37 -14.34
C HIS A 116 -3.56 -3.93 -13.69
N GLY A 117 -3.31 -4.38 -12.45
CA GLY A 117 -2.17 -4.01 -11.62
C GLY A 117 -2.59 -3.26 -10.36
N HIS A 118 -1.60 -2.74 -9.66
CA HIS A 118 -1.80 -1.95 -8.44
C HIS A 118 -2.28 -0.54 -8.74
N PHE A 119 -3.17 -0.09 -7.87
CA PHE A 119 -3.57 1.31 -7.75
C PHE A 119 -2.80 1.88 -6.57
N TYR A 120 -2.18 3.05 -6.76
CA TYR A 120 -1.33 3.66 -5.74
C TYR A 120 -1.97 4.95 -5.23
N PRO A 121 -2.72 4.92 -4.10
CA PRO A 121 -3.25 6.14 -3.50
C PRO A 121 -2.11 7.10 -3.15
N VAL A 122 -2.23 8.34 -3.61
CA VAL A 122 -1.27 9.41 -3.34
C VAL A 122 -1.95 10.52 -2.57
N TYR A 123 -1.38 10.92 -1.44
CA TYR A 123 -1.96 11.92 -0.55
C TYR A 123 -1.17 13.24 -0.59
N SER A 124 0.05 13.16 -1.08
CA SER A 124 0.97 14.28 -1.24
C SER A 124 1.83 14.09 -2.46
N MET A 125 2.42 15.18 -2.94
CA MET A 125 3.45 15.15 -3.98
C MET A 125 4.63 14.24 -3.62
N GLU A 126 4.94 14.12 -2.33
CA GLU A 126 6.03 13.28 -1.82
C GLU A 126 5.73 11.78 -1.95
N ASP A 127 4.47 11.38 -2.13
CA ASP A 127 4.14 9.98 -2.42
C ASP A 127 4.52 9.61 -3.86
N ILE A 128 4.66 10.58 -4.78
CA ILE A 128 5.01 10.34 -6.18
C ILE A 128 6.54 10.39 -6.36
N PRO A 129 7.20 9.27 -6.68
CA PRO A 129 8.62 9.24 -6.97
C PRO A 129 8.87 9.69 -8.41
N LEU A 130 8.78 11.00 -8.61
CA LEU A 130 9.17 11.61 -9.88
C LEU A 130 10.62 11.25 -10.20
N LEU A 131 10.85 10.78 -11.43
CA LEU A 131 12.19 10.60 -11.95
C LEU A 131 12.90 11.95 -11.95
N PRO A 132 14.18 12.01 -11.58
CA PRO A 132 14.95 13.23 -11.77
C PRO A 132 14.86 13.62 -13.23
N GLU A 133 14.61 14.90 -13.45
CA GLU A 133 14.36 15.47 -14.76
C GLU A 133 15.52 15.13 -15.72
N PRO A 134 15.26 14.83 -17.01
CA PRO A 134 16.29 14.50 -17.98
C PRO A 134 17.44 15.52 -18.09
N TRP A 135 17.21 16.78 -17.70
CA TRP A 135 18.23 17.84 -17.76
C TRP A 135 19.27 17.81 -16.63
N GLU A 136 19.06 17.05 -15.54
CA GLU A 136 20.10 16.88 -14.53
C GLU A 136 21.23 15.94 -15.01
N GLN A 137 21.02 15.23 -16.11
CA GLN A 137 22.02 14.31 -16.69
C GLN A 137 22.49 14.65 -18.10
N LYS A 138 21.93 15.64 -18.80
CA LYS A 138 22.44 16.13 -20.09
C LYS A 138 21.88 17.52 -20.40
N GLU A 139 22.74 18.42 -20.87
CA GLU A 139 22.30 19.66 -21.52
C GLU A 139 21.27 19.30 -22.62
N PRO A 140 20.06 19.89 -22.61
CA PRO A 140 19.06 19.58 -23.60
C PRO A 140 19.55 20.02 -24.99
N GLU A 141 19.56 19.10 -25.97
CA GLU A 141 19.81 19.46 -27.36
C GLU A 141 18.71 20.43 -27.83
N PRO A 142 19.06 21.53 -28.53
CA PRO A 142 18.17 22.67 -28.78
C PRO A 142 16.97 22.40 -29.69
N GLU A 143 16.77 21.16 -30.14
CA GLU A 143 15.70 20.76 -31.07
C GLU A 143 14.65 19.81 -30.44
N ALA A 144 14.79 19.45 -29.16
CA ALA A 144 13.73 18.71 -28.47
C ALA A 144 12.54 19.65 -28.22
N GLU A 145 11.42 19.39 -28.88
CA GLU A 145 10.16 20.11 -28.69
C GLU A 145 9.79 20.11 -27.21
N TRP A 146 9.76 21.28 -26.60
CA TRP A 146 9.51 21.53 -25.17
C TRP A 146 8.07 21.18 -24.73
N ALA A 147 7.29 20.50 -25.58
CA ALA A 147 5.86 20.27 -25.43
C ALA A 147 5.51 18.97 -24.69
N ASP A 148 6.46 18.04 -24.52
CA ASP A 148 6.21 16.71 -23.91
C ASP A 148 6.54 16.65 -22.41
N PHE A 149 6.86 17.78 -21.77
CA PHE A 149 7.14 17.82 -20.35
C PHE A 149 5.85 18.04 -19.57
N ILE A 150 5.52 17.08 -18.69
CA ILE A 150 4.45 17.24 -17.73
C ILE A 150 4.80 18.39 -16.81
N ASP A 151 3.95 19.41 -16.82
CA ASP A 151 4.11 20.55 -15.93
C ASP A 151 3.86 20.09 -14.49
N ILE A 152 4.91 20.08 -13.67
CA ILE A 152 4.84 19.78 -12.23
C ILE A 152 3.76 20.63 -11.53
N ASN A 153 3.45 21.82 -12.04
CA ASN A 153 2.36 22.64 -11.50
C ASN A 153 0.99 21.98 -11.71
N GLN A 154 0.75 21.24 -12.80
CA GLN A 154 -0.49 20.47 -12.96
C GLN A 154 -0.62 19.40 -11.87
N ILE A 155 0.48 18.74 -11.50
CA ILE A 155 0.48 17.75 -10.41
C ILE A 155 0.18 18.46 -9.08
N LYS A 156 0.86 19.59 -8.80
CA LYS A 156 0.60 20.40 -7.59
C LYS A 156 -0.83 20.92 -7.51
N ASP A 157 -1.39 21.34 -8.62
CA ASP A 157 -2.77 21.82 -8.71
C ASP A 157 -3.77 20.70 -8.44
N ALA A 158 -3.47 19.48 -8.90
CA ALA A 158 -4.27 18.30 -8.57
C ALA A 158 -4.35 18.09 -7.05
N PHE A 159 -3.23 18.17 -6.33
CA PHE A 159 -3.21 18.04 -4.87
C PHE A 159 -3.84 19.24 -4.15
N THR A 160 -3.66 20.46 -4.66
CA THR A 160 -4.19 21.68 -4.03
C THR A 160 -5.72 21.72 -4.09
N ASN A 161 -6.29 21.22 -5.18
CA ASN A 161 -7.74 21.16 -5.38
C ASN A 161 -8.37 19.89 -4.79
N HIS A 162 -7.55 18.97 -4.29
CA HIS A 162 -8.02 17.73 -3.70
C HIS A 162 -8.33 17.91 -2.21
N ASN A 163 -9.59 17.80 -1.84
CA ASN A 163 -10.03 17.83 -0.45
C ASN A 163 -10.76 16.52 -0.14
N PRO A 164 -10.12 15.54 0.53
CA PRO A 164 -10.74 14.27 0.88
C PRO A 164 -11.65 14.46 2.10
N GLU A 165 -12.70 15.27 1.97
CA GLU A 165 -13.73 15.35 2.98
C GLU A 165 -14.47 14.02 3.03
N VAL A 166 -14.43 13.37 4.20
CA VAL A 166 -15.08 12.08 4.40
C VAL A 166 -16.54 12.29 4.80
N GLU A 167 -17.43 11.85 3.93
CA GLU A 167 -18.85 11.80 4.18
C GLU A 167 -19.28 10.39 4.61
N LEU A 168 -20.21 10.28 5.57
CA LEU A 168 -20.84 9.01 5.93
C LEU A 168 -22.30 9.08 5.50
N LYS A 169 -22.69 8.21 4.57
CA LYS A 169 -24.04 8.13 4.03
C LYS A 169 -24.45 6.68 3.87
N GLU A 170 -25.64 6.33 4.36
CA GLU A 170 -26.24 5.01 4.15
C GLU A 170 -25.31 3.83 4.54
N GLY A 171 -24.52 3.98 5.61
CA GLY A 171 -23.60 2.94 6.09
C GLY A 171 -22.30 2.82 5.30
N SER A 172 -22.03 3.73 4.36
CA SER A 172 -20.77 3.79 3.61
C SER A 172 -20.08 5.15 3.76
N PHE A 173 -18.76 5.12 3.80
CA PHE A 173 -17.92 6.29 3.74
C PHE A 173 -17.63 6.64 2.28
N TYR A 174 -17.71 7.92 1.95
CA TYR A 174 -17.42 8.47 0.64
C TYR A 174 -16.35 9.55 0.76
N PHE A 175 -15.37 9.52 -0.13
CA PHE A 175 -14.34 10.56 -0.24
C PHE A 175 -13.69 10.53 -1.61
N ASP A 176 -13.23 11.68 -2.08
CA ASP A 176 -12.36 11.73 -3.24
C ASP A 176 -10.98 11.22 -2.85
N PHE A 177 -10.29 10.56 -3.78
CA PHE A 177 -8.87 10.24 -3.62
C PHE A 177 -8.11 10.42 -4.95
N LEU A 178 -6.83 10.76 -4.83
CA LEU A 178 -5.89 10.74 -5.95
C LEU A 178 -5.19 9.39 -6.02
N VAL A 179 -5.04 8.88 -7.23
CA VAL A 179 -4.46 7.56 -7.46
C VAL A 179 -3.53 7.57 -8.66
N MET A 180 -2.33 7.07 -8.45
CA MET A 180 -1.42 6.72 -9.53
C MET A 180 -1.77 5.33 -10.03
N PHE A 181 -1.91 5.18 -11.34
CA PHE A 181 -2.02 3.89 -12.01
C PHE A 181 -1.12 3.91 -13.23
N ARG A 182 -0.06 3.09 -13.21
CA ARG A 182 1.05 3.17 -14.17
C ARG A 182 1.62 4.60 -14.15
N GLN A 183 1.55 5.30 -15.28
CA GLN A 183 2.00 6.68 -15.44
C GLN A 183 0.83 7.69 -15.44
N GLY A 184 -0.40 7.25 -15.18
CA GLY A 184 -1.55 8.17 -15.10
C GLY A 184 -1.84 8.57 -13.66
N LEU A 185 -2.08 9.86 -13.44
CA LEU A 185 -2.67 10.38 -12.20
C LEU A 185 -4.17 10.59 -12.42
N PHE A 186 -4.97 9.93 -11.60
CA PHE A 186 -6.43 10.00 -11.65
C PHE A 186 -6.97 10.59 -10.35
N THR A 187 -8.13 11.23 -10.43
CA THR A 187 -9.04 11.39 -9.30
C THR A 187 -10.15 10.35 -9.42
N SER A 188 -10.62 9.85 -8.30
CA SER A 188 -11.76 8.93 -8.26
C SER A 188 -12.52 9.12 -6.95
N LYS A 189 -13.81 8.75 -6.95
CA LYS A 189 -14.61 8.63 -5.75
C LYS A 189 -14.48 7.25 -5.15
N MET A 190 -14.01 7.22 -3.91
CA MET A 190 -13.98 6.02 -3.10
C MET A 190 -15.29 5.86 -2.34
N GLN A 191 -15.81 4.64 -2.32
CA GLN A 191 -16.81 4.18 -1.38
C GLN A 191 -16.22 3.05 -0.53
N VAL A 192 -16.36 3.15 0.79
CA VAL A 192 -16.00 2.07 1.73
C VAL A 192 -17.19 1.75 2.61
N GLU A 193 -17.70 0.52 2.53
CA GLU A 193 -18.79 0.07 3.40
C GLU A 193 -18.30 -0.12 4.85
N ALA A 194 -19.02 0.46 5.82
CA ALA A 194 -18.57 0.54 7.20
C ALA A 194 -18.54 -0.82 7.93
N GLU A 195 -19.44 -1.74 7.56
CA GLU A 195 -19.57 -3.04 8.23
C GLU A 195 -18.66 -4.13 7.64
N THR A 196 -18.48 -4.11 6.33
CA THR A 196 -17.75 -5.17 5.58
C THR A 196 -16.35 -4.73 5.17
N GLY A 197 -16.12 -3.42 5.08
CA GLY A 197 -14.90 -2.86 4.52
C GLY A 197 -14.80 -2.97 3.01
N TYR A 198 -15.88 -3.35 2.30
CA TYR A 198 -15.86 -3.43 0.83
C TYR A 198 -15.53 -2.07 0.22
N ILE A 199 -14.54 -2.08 -0.67
CA ILE A 199 -14.07 -0.90 -1.38
C ILE A 199 -14.58 -0.91 -2.81
N THR A 200 -15.15 0.22 -3.24
CA THR A 200 -15.53 0.48 -4.62
C THR A 200 -14.96 1.81 -5.07
N MET A 201 -14.41 1.84 -6.29
CA MET A 201 -13.99 3.06 -6.99
C MET A 201 -15.02 3.41 -8.06
N SER A 202 -15.22 4.70 -8.28
CA SER A 202 -16.09 5.22 -9.33
C SER A 202 -15.64 6.61 -9.78
N GLU A 203 -16.25 7.11 -10.85
CA GLU A 203 -15.99 8.46 -11.39
C GLU A 203 -14.49 8.72 -11.64
N GLU A 204 -13.78 7.74 -12.17
CA GLU A 204 -12.35 7.86 -12.49
C GLU A 204 -12.13 8.90 -13.60
N LEU A 205 -11.44 9.98 -13.27
CA LEU A 205 -11.05 11.03 -14.20
C LEU A 205 -9.54 11.14 -14.26
N LEU A 206 -8.98 10.94 -15.46
CA LEU A 206 -7.57 11.17 -15.73
C LEU A 206 -7.28 12.67 -15.61
N LEU A 207 -6.39 13.03 -14.69
CA LEU A 207 -5.92 14.40 -14.50
C LEU A 207 -4.68 14.66 -15.35
N ILE A 208 -3.73 13.73 -15.32
CA ILE A 208 -2.43 13.85 -15.98
C ILE A 208 -2.03 12.49 -16.52
N ASP A 209 -1.66 12.45 -17.80
CA ASP A 209 -1.09 11.26 -18.44
C ASP A 209 0.44 11.36 -18.50
N GLY A 210 1.12 10.21 -18.47
CA GLY A 210 2.57 10.12 -18.69
C GLY A 210 3.48 10.54 -17.54
N VAL A 211 2.98 10.65 -16.30
CA VAL A 211 3.75 11.08 -15.11
C VAL A 211 5.04 10.25 -15.03
N PRO A 212 6.23 10.89 -15.04
CA PRO A 212 7.50 10.19 -15.11
C PRO A 212 7.84 9.61 -13.73
N THR A 213 7.28 8.45 -13.41
CA THR A 213 7.49 7.78 -12.12
C THR A 213 8.44 6.59 -12.26
N ASN A 214 9.16 6.30 -11.17
CA ASN A 214 9.79 5.00 -10.98
C ASN A 214 8.79 4.06 -10.30
N GLN A 215 8.33 3.03 -11.02
CA GLN A 215 7.30 2.10 -10.55
C GLN A 215 7.73 1.31 -9.31
N GLU A 216 8.96 0.78 -9.31
CA GLU A 216 9.51 0.05 -8.16
C GLU A 216 9.60 0.95 -6.92
N LEU A 217 9.97 2.21 -7.11
CA LEU A 217 10.02 3.18 -6.02
C LEU A 217 8.63 3.60 -5.54
N LEU A 218 7.62 3.58 -6.41
CA LEU A 218 6.23 3.88 -6.06
C LEU A 218 5.64 2.77 -5.20
N GLU A 219 5.85 1.52 -5.60
CA GLU A 219 5.55 0.33 -4.79
C GLU A 219 6.24 0.41 -3.44
N LYS A 220 7.55 0.66 -3.45
CA LYS A 220 8.32 0.80 -2.22
C LYS A 220 7.79 1.92 -1.32
N ARG A 221 7.42 3.09 -1.85
CA ARG A 221 6.90 4.21 -1.03
C ARG A 221 5.55 3.92 -0.39
N MET A 222 4.66 3.22 -1.10
CA MET A 222 3.38 2.81 -0.52
C MET A 222 3.57 1.85 0.64
N LEU A 223 4.44 0.88 0.42
CA LEU A 223 4.88 -0.07 1.42
C LEU A 223 5.54 0.68 2.61
N ASP A 224 6.52 1.56 2.36
CA ASP A 224 7.24 2.32 3.39
C ASP A 224 6.33 3.18 4.30
N TYR A 225 5.15 3.60 3.83
CA TYR A 225 4.16 4.26 4.69
C TYR A 225 3.81 3.40 5.91
N TRP A 226 3.59 2.11 5.67
CA TRP A 226 3.32 1.13 6.72
C TRP A 226 4.61 0.73 7.41
N TYR A 227 5.77 0.78 6.74
CA TYR A 227 6.98 0.03 7.12
C TYR A 227 8.14 0.85 7.69
N ASN A 228 7.94 2.12 8.04
CA ASN A 228 8.96 2.95 8.72
C ASN A 228 9.33 2.36 10.11
N ILE A 229 10.21 1.38 10.07
CA ILE A 229 10.87 0.79 11.23
C ILE A 229 12.12 1.59 11.50
N PRO A 230 12.52 1.80 12.76
CA PRO A 230 13.84 2.33 13.06
C PRO A 230 14.89 1.47 12.36
N GLN A 231 15.54 2.02 11.33
CA GLN A 231 16.75 1.44 10.78
C GLN A 231 17.74 1.33 11.95
N LYS A 232 18.23 0.11 12.23
CA LYS A 232 19.31 -0.11 13.19
C LYS A 232 20.61 0.53 12.70
#